data_AF-A0A9Q3BM74-F1
#
_entry.id   AF-A0A9Q3BM74-F1
#
_cell.length_a   1.000
_cell.length_b   1.000
_cell.length_c   1.000
_cell.angle_alpha   90.00
_cell.angle_beta   90.00
_cell.angle_gamma   90.00
#
_symmetry.space_group_name_H-M   'P 1'
#
loop_
_entity.id
_entity.type
_entity.pdbx_description
1 polymer ?
#
loop_
_entity_poly.entity_id
_entity_poly.type
_entity_poly.pdbx_seq_one_letter_code
_entity_poly.pdbx_strand_id
1 'polypeptide(L)'
;MVDVSVNTLRKSIHELGRRSRIAVEKPYLSPRHMQRRLEFARAHLHWTINDWSRVVWTDESSFELGESVTQKRVWRTTNEKYQLESMAVNH
;
A
#
# COMPACT_ATOMS: atom_id res chain seq x y z
N MET A 1 -38.00 -8.68 2.97
CA MET A 1 -36.68 -8.25 2.45
C MET A 1 -36.77 -6.74 2.31
N VAL A 2 -36.04 -5.98 3.13
CA VAL A 2 -36.12 -4.51 3.09
C VAL A 2 -35.34 -4.05 1.86
N ASP A 3 -36.04 -3.43 0.92
CA ASP A 3 -35.43 -2.81 -0.25
C ASP A 3 -34.84 -1.46 0.16
N VAL A 4 -33.51 -1.36 0.17
CA VAL A 4 -32.79 -0.17 0.62
C VAL A 4 -32.18 0.52 -0.59
N SER A 5 -32.51 1.79 -0.80
CA SER A 5 -31.95 2.57 -1.90
C SER A 5 -30.43 2.73 -1.75
N VAL A 6 -29.71 2.78 -2.88
CA VAL A 6 -28.26 3.06 -2.93
C VAL A 6 -27.90 4.37 -2.22
N ASN A 7 -28.81 5.35 -2.24
CA ASN A 7 -28.63 6.63 -1.55
C ASN A 7 -28.68 6.46 -0.03
N THR A 8 -29.58 5.62 0.48
CA THR A 8 -29.68 5.30 1.91
C THR A 8 -28.41 4.59 2.38
N LEU A 9 -27.90 3.62 1.61
CA LEU A 9 -26.64 2.95 1.91
C LEU A 9 -25.44 3.91 1.91
N ARG A 10 -25.34 4.79 0.90
CA ARG A 10 -24.25 5.77 0.81
C ARG A 10 -24.27 6.76 1.97
N LYS A 11 -25.45 7.27 2.35
CA LYS A 11 -25.61 8.14 3.51
C LYS A 11 -25.17 7.45 4.80
N SER A 12 -25.63 6.22 5.02
CA SER A 12 -25.25 5.44 6.21
C SER A 12 -23.73 5.21 6.27
N ILE A 13 -23.08 4.86 5.16
CA ILE A 13 -21.62 4.69 5.11
C ILE A 13 -20.88 6.01 5.43
N HIS A 14 -21.41 7.14 4.95
CA HIS A 14 -20.86 8.47 5.24
C HIS A 14 -21.08 8.89 6.70
N GLU A 15 -22.23 8.55 7.29
CA GLU A 15 -22.54 8.75 8.72
C GLU A 15 -21.57 7.95 9.60
N LEU A 16 -21.16 6.76 9.15
CA LEU A 16 -20.08 5.96 9.77
C LEU A 16 -18.68 6.54 9.51
N GLY A 17 -18.56 7.70 8.86
CA GLY A 17 -17.29 8.39 8.59
C GLY A 17 -16.43 7.75 7.49
N ARG A 18 -16.94 6.70 6.81
CA ARG A 18 -16.22 6.00 5.75
C ARG A 18 -16.48 6.67 4.41
N ARG A 19 -15.45 6.79 3.59
CA ARG A 19 -15.58 7.34 2.24
C ARG A 19 -14.76 6.52 1.26
N SER A 20 -15.14 6.57 -0.02
CA SER A 20 -14.36 5.96 -1.09
C SER A 20 -13.03 6.71 -1.26
N ARG A 21 -11.93 5.98 -1.22
CA ARG A 21 -10.55 6.47 -1.30
C ARG A 21 -9.71 5.54 -2.18
N ILE A 22 -8.64 6.07 -2.77
CA ILE A 22 -7.64 5.24 -3.44
C ILE A 22 -6.87 4.45 -2.36
N ALA A 23 -6.73 3.15 -2.59
CA ALA A 23 -5.94 2.27 -1.73
C ALA A 23 -4.45 2.60 -1.91
N VAL A 24 -3.68 2.54 -0.82
CA VAL A 24 -2.22 2.62 -0.94
C VAL A 24 -1.74 1.28 -1.47
N GLU A 25 -1.00 1.30 -2.57
CA GLU A 25 -0.35 0.11 -3.12
C GLU A 25 0.88 -0.23 -2.29
N LYS A 26 1.02 -1.51 -1.94
CA LYS A 26 2.23 -2.03 -1.32
C LYS A 26 2.56 -3.43 -1.83
N PRO A 27 3.85 -3.74 -2.05
CA PRO A 27 4.27 -5.08 -2.41
C PRO A 27 3.89 -6.05 -1.30
N TYR A 28 3.46 -7.25 -1.70
CA TYR A 28 3.29 -8.34 -0.76
C TYR A 28 4.63 -8.64 -0.07
N LEU A 29 4.67 -8.52 1.25
CA LEU A 29 5.82 -8.91 2.06
C LEU A 29 5.44 -10.11 2.92
N SER A 30 6.08 -11.25 2.66
CA SER A 30 6.00 -12.39 3.57
C SER A 30 6.60 -12.00 4.93
N PRO A 31 6.22 -12.67 6.04
CA PRO A 31 6.86 -12.47 7.35
C PRO A 31 8.38 -12.60 7.29
N ARG A 32 8.88 -13.54 6.48
CA ARG A 32 10.31 -13.73 6.24
C ARG A 32 10.96 -12.55 5.50
N HIS A 33 10.27 -11.92 4.56
CA HIS A 33 10.76 -10.70 3.89
C HIS A 33 10.80 -9.52 4.86
N MET A 34 9.75 -9.35 5.68
CA MET A 34 9.71 -8.28 6.69
C MET A 34 10.86 -8.40 7.69
N GLN A 35 11.12 -9.61 8.21
CA GLN A 35 12.23 -9.85 9.12
C GLN A 35 13.58 -9.51 8.48
N ARG A 36 13.86 -10.04 7.28
CA ARG A 36 15.14 -9.78 6.58
C ARG A 36 15.35 -8.29 6.27
N ARG A 37 14.29 -7.58 5.87
CA ARG A 37 14.37 -6.12 5.62
C ARG A 37 14.65 -5.35 6.92
N LEU A 38 14.05 -5.75 8.03
CA LEU A 38 14.30 -5.13 9.34
C LEU A 38 15.73 -5.39 9.83
N GLU A 39 16.23 -6.61 9.69
CA GLU A 39 17.61 -6.97 10.02
C GLU A 39 18.61 -6.17 9.17
N PHE A 40 18.37 -6.08 7.86
CA PHE A 40 19.17 -5.25 6.95
C PHE A 40 19.19 -3.78 7.38
N ALA A 41 18.01 -3.19 7.64
CA ALA A 41 17.92 -1.79 8.07
C ALA A 41 18.65 -1.52 9.39
N ARG A 42 18.57 -2.46 10.35
CA ARG A 42 19.30 -2.36 11.63
C ARG A 42 20.82 -2.47 11.44
N ALA A 43 21.27 -3.41 10.62
CA ALA A 43 22.69 -3.61 10.35
C ALA A 43 23.35 -2.40 9.66
N HIS A 44 22.57 -1.66 8.86
CA HIS A 44 23.06 -0.52 8.08
C HIS A 44 22.60 0.84 8.65
N LEU A 45 22.03 0.86 9.86
CA LEU A 45 21.47 2.08 10.48
C LEU A 45 22.52 3.19 10.66
N HIS A 46 23.77 2.81 10.93
CA HIS A 46 24.88 3.73 11.19
C HIS A 46 25.83 3.88 10.01
N TRP A 47 25.46 3.37 8.83
CA TRP A 47 26.28 3.54 7.63
C TRP A 47 26.33 5.00 7.21
N THR A 48 27.53 5.45 6.88
CA THR A 48 27.78 6.80 6.38
C THR A 48 27.55 6.86 4.88
N ILE A 49 27.51 8.08 4.32
CA ILE A 49 27.42 8.30 2.87
C ILE A 49 28.58 7.60 2.13
N ASN A 50 29.77 7.56 2.74
CA ASN A 50 30.95 6.91 2.17
C ASN A 50 30.88 5.38 2.21
N ASP A 51 30.07 4.80 3.10
CA ASP A 51 29.82 3.35 3.10
C ASP A 51 28.84 2.99 1.98
N TRP A 52 27.78 3.80 1.81
CA TRP A 52 26.82 3.64 0.72
C TRP A 52 27.43 3.87 -0.67
N SER A 53 28.42 4.77 -0.80
CA SER A 53 29.07 5.06 -2.09
C SER A 53 29.87 3.88 -2.64
N ARG A 54 30.18 2.88 -1.79
CA ARG A 54 30.89 1.66 -2.19
C ARG A 54 29.93 0.57 -2.70
N VAL A 55 28.62 0.76 -2.54
CA VAL A 55 27.61 -0.21 -2.97
C VAL A 55 27.26 0.04 -4.43
N VAL A 56 27.45 -0.97 -5.27
CA VAL A 56 26.97 -0.99 -6.65
C VAL A 56 25.60 -1.66 -6.68
N TRP A 57 24.59 -0.91 -7.11
CA TRP A 57 23.21 -1.40 -7.25
C TRP A 57 22.94 -1.81 -8.69
N THR A 58 22.28 -2.95 -8.87
CA THR A 58 21.82 -3.44 -10.18
C THR A 58 20.37 -3.86 -10.07
N ASP A 59 19.55 -3.47 -11.01
CA ASP A 59 18.15 -3.87 -11.10
C ASP A 59 17.73 -3.94 -12.58
N GLU A 60 16.70 -4.74 -12.86
CA GLU A 60 16.08 -4.83 -14.18
C GLU A 60 14.70 -4.17 -14.12
N SER A 61 14.39 -3.32 -15.10
CA SER A 61 13.10 -2.64 -15.18
C SER A 61 12.44 -2.89 -16.54
N SER A 62 11.17 -3.29 -16.52
CA SER A 62 10.33 -3.42 -17.71
C SER A 62 9.61 -2.10 -18.01
N PHE A 63 9.57 -1.70 -19.29
CA PHE A 63 8.81 -0.53 -19.75
C PHE A 63 7.65 -0.99 -20.62
N GLU A 64 6.42 -0.82 -20.13
CA GLU A 64 5.22 -1.22 -20.85
C GLU A 64 4.49 0.01 -21.42
N LEU A 65 4.12 -0.06 -22.70
CA LEU A 65 3.38 0.99 -23.40
C LEU A 65 1.91 0.58 -23.49
N GLY A 66 1.05 1.15 -22.63
CA GLY A 66 -0.41 1.09 -22.81
C GLY A 66 -1.24 0.53 -21.66
N GLU A 67 -0.65 0.08 -20.56
CA GLU A 67 -1.46 -0.33 -19.39
C GLU A 67 -1.94 0.89 -18.58
N SER A 68 -3.26 1.07 -18.50
CA SER A 68 -3.85 1.94 -17.50
C SER A 68 -3.87 1.20 -16.16
N VAL A 69 -2.93 1.51 -15.26
CA VAL A 69 -2.95 0.98 -13.89
C VAL A 69 -4.25 1.41 -13.23
N THR A 70 -5.19 0.47 -13.10
CA THR A 70 -6.49 0.76 -12.49
C THR A 70 -6.31 0.86 -10.99
N GLN A 71 -6.32 2.09 -10.48
CA GLN A 71 -6.20 2.36 -9.05
C GLN A 71 -7.37 1.73 -8.28
N LYS A 72 -7.07 0.74 -7.43
CA LYS A 72 -8.07 0.09 -6.58
C LYS A 72 -8.64 1.10 -5.58
N ARG A 73 -9.97 1.13 -5.44
CA ARG A 73 -10.68 1.98 -4.49
C ARG A 73 -11.18 1.17 -3.30
N VAL A 74 -11.04 1.71 -2.10
CA VAL A 74 -11.47 1.12 -0.82
C VAL A 74 -12.34 2.10 -0.05
N TRP A 75 -13.25 1.58 0.79
CA TRP A 75 -14.07 2.37 1.71
C TRP A 75 -13.43 2.38 3.10
N ARG A 76 -12.82 3.51 3.46
CA ARG A 76 -12.09 3.66 4.72
C ARG A 76 -12.25 5.05 5.32
N THR A 77 -11.98 5.15 6.61
CA THR A 77 -11.80 6.41 7.33
C THR A 77 -10.39 6.98 7.08
N THR A 78 -10.14 8.21 7.52
CA THR A 78 -8.85 8.89 7.31
C THR A 78 -7.68 8.17 7.99
N ASN A 79 -7.92 7.54 9.15
CA ASN A 79 -6.87 6.95 9.99
C ASN A 79 -6.48 5.52 9.58
N GLU A 80 -7.27 4.87 8.71
CA GLU A 80 -7.04 3.48 8.31
C GLU A 80 -6.10 3.35 7.10
N LYS A 81 -5.43 4.44 6.66
CA LYS A 81 -4.63 4.47 5.42
C LYS A 81 -3.60 3.36 5.27
N TYR A 82 -2.94 3.00 6.38
CA TYR A 82 -1.86 2.02 6.39
C TYR A 82 -2.26 0.69 7.02
N GLN A 83 -3.55 0.50 7.30
CA GLN A 83 -4.05 -0.81 7.72
C GLN A 83 -4.08 -1.77 6.54
N LEU A 84 -3.72 -3.03 6.79
CA LEU A 84 -3.59 -4.06 5.76
C LEU A 84 -4.85 -4.18 4.89
N GLU A 85 -6.04 -4.10 5.48
CA GLU A 85 -7.33 -4.22 4.80
C GLU A 85 -7.66 -3.02 3.89
N SER A 86 -7.03 -1.88 4.15
CA SER A 86 -7.23 -0.62 3.40
C SER A 86 -6.18 -0.39 2.31
N MET A 87 -5.25 -1.34 2.15
CA MET A 87 -4.15 -1.29 1.19
C MET A 87 -4.41 -2.26 0.05
N ALA A 88 -3.99 -1.88 -1.15
CA ALA A 88 -3.94 -2.80 -2.28
C ALA A 88 -2.60 -3.53 -2.22
N VAL A 89 -2.66 -4.86 -2.12
CA VAL A 89 -1.47 -5.70 -2.28
C VAL A 89 -1.27 -5.92 -3.77
N ASN A 90 -0.12 -5.50 -4.31
CA ASN A 90 0.33 -5.93 -5.63
C ASN A 90 1.13 -7.24 -5.49
N HIS A 91 0.93 -8.11 -6.47
CA HIS A 91 1.65 -9.37 -6.63
C HIS A 91 2.83 -9.17 -7.56
#